data_AF-A0A2G9UJC7-F1
#
_entry.id   AF-A0A2G9UJC7-F1
#
_cell.length_a   1.000
_cell.length_b   1.000
_cell.length_c   1.000
_cell.angle_alpha   90.00
_cell.angle_beta   90.00
_cell.angle_gamma   90.00
#
_symmetry.space_group_name_H-M   'P 1'
#
loop_
_entity.id
_entity.type
_entity.pdbx_description
1 polymer ?
#
loop_
_entity_poly.entity_id
_entity_poly.type
_entity_poly.pdbx_seq_one_letter_code
_entity_poly.pdbx_strand_id
1 'polypeptide(L)'
;MISRDGMETNSTLKAWEMWSSLVVCSAVAISVVIASYDERRLYEDLMRDYNNLERPVANYSKPVTVYLKQIIDVDEKNQIVYVNAWLDY
;
A
#
# COMPACT_ATOMS: atom_id res chain seq x y z
N MET A 1 41.88 -41.80 -9.95
CA MET A 1 40.63 -42.22 -9.30
C MET A 1 40.12 -41.08 -8.44
N ILE A 2 39.55 -40.07 -9.07
CA ILE A 2 38.79 -39.02 -8.40
C ILE A 2 37.37 -39.20 -8.93
N SER A 3 36.36 -39.04 -8.07
CA SER A 3 34.93 -38.95 -8.42
C SER A 3 34.10 -40.24 -8.29
N ARG A 4 33.69 -40.56 -7.06
CA ARG A 4 32.32 -41.04 -6.77
C ARG A 4 31.72 -40.28 -5.59
N ASP A 5 32.48 -40.14 -4.49
CA ASP A 5 32.06 -39.33 -3.32
C ASP A 5 31.80 -37.84 -3.62
N GLY A 6 32.61 -37.25 -4.51
CA GLY A 6 32.42 -35.85 -4.92
C GLY A 6 31.13 -35.59 -5.74
N MET A 7 30.52 -36.63 -6.33
CA MET A 7 29.26 -36.46 -7.07
C MET A 7 28.04 -36.57 -6.15
N GLU A 8 28.09 -37.41 -5.12
CA GLU A 8 27.00 -37.60 -4.16
C GLU A 8 26.87 -36.43 -3.15
N THR A 9 27.99 -35.81 -2.80
CA THR A 9 28.01 -34.58 -1.99
C THR A 9 27.39 -33.40 -2.75
N ASN A 10 27.66 -33.27 -4.05
CA ASN A 10 27.07 -32.20 -4.87
C ASN A 10 25.56 -32.37 -5.10
N SER A 11 25.06 -33.61 -5.17
CA SER A 11 23.61 -33.86 -5.33
C SER A 11 22.84 -33.61 -4.04
N THR A 12 23.41 -33.97 -2.89
CA THR A 12 22.83 -33.67 -1.57
C THR A 12 22.85 -32.18 -1.30
N LEU A 13 23.96 -31.47 -1.55
CA LEU A 13 24.02 -30.01 -1.42
C LEU A 13 23.00 -29.30 -2.32
N LYS A 14 22.83 -29.73 -3.57
CA LYS A 14 21.76 -29.22 -4.45
C LYS A 14 20.37 -29.48 -3.88
N ALA A 15 20.14 -30.63 -3.27
CA ALA A 15 18.86 -30.91 -2.62
C ALA A 15 18.62 -29.94 -1.45
N TRP A 16 19.59 -29.73 -0.57
CA TRP A 16 19.46 -28.80 0.56
C TRP A 16 19.18 -27.35 0.12
N GLU A 17 19.81 -26.87 -0.96
CA GLU A 17 19.52 -25.54 -1.57
C GLU A 17 18.09 -25.45 -2.14
N MET A 18 17.57 -26.55 -2.70
CA MET A 18 16.19 -26.60 -3.19
C MET A 18 15.19 -26.61 -2.04
N TRP A 19 15.45 -27.38 -0.97
CA TRP A 19 14.58 -27.42 0.21
C TRP A 19 14.59 -26.10 0.96
N SER A 20 15.74 -25.45 1.10
CA SER A 20 15.84 -24.13 1.75
C SER A 20 15.08 -23.06 0.97
N SER A 21 15.23 -23.03 -0.37
CA SER A 21 14.46 -22.16 -1.25
C SER A 21 12.95 -22.41 -1.16
N LEU A 22 12.52 -23.67 -1.13
CA LEU A 22 11.11 -24.04 -0.98
C LEU A 22 10.53 -23.51 0.35
N VAL A 23 11.26 -23.69 1.45
CA VAL A 23 10.85 -23.22 2.78
C VAL A 23 10.75 -21.71 2.80
N VAL A 24 11.75 -20.99 2.27
CA VAL A 24 11.73 -19.52 2.19
C VAL A 24 10.55 -19.03 1.34
N CYS A 25 10.34 -19.60 0.15
CA CYS A 25 9.21 -19.26 -0.70
C CYS A 25 7.86 -19.48 0.00
N SER A 26 7.72 -20.59 0.73
CA SER A 26 6.48 -20.87 1.48
C SER A 26 6.25 -19.87 2.62
N ALA A 27 7.29 -19.47 3.35
CA ALA A 27 7.20 -18.49 4.43
C ALA A 27 6.82 -17.09 3.90
N VAL A 28 7.40 -16.70 2.75
CA VAL A 28 7.04 -15.44 2.07
C VAL A 28 5.59 -15.48 1.61
N ALA A 29 5.14 -16.58 1.00
CA ALA A 29 3.76 -16.72 0.56
C ALA A 29 2.77 -16.62 1.73
N ILE A 30 3.05 -17.26 2.86
CA ILE A 30 2.22 -17.16 4.08
C ILE A 30 2.17 -15.72 4.59
N SER A 31 3.32 -15.02 4.61
CA SER A 31 3.40 -13.63 5.07
C SER A 31 2.58 -12.68 4.19
N VAL A 32 2.60 -12.88 2.87
CA VAL A 32 1.80 -12.10 1.92
C VAL A 32 0.30 -12.34 2.10
N VAL A 33 -0.11 -13.59 2.33
CA VAL A 33 -1.53 -13.93 2.56
C VAL A 33 -2.05 -13.32 3.86
N ILE A 34 -1.27 -13.34 4.94
CA ILE A 34 -1.65 -12.72 6.21
C ILE A 34 -1.77 -11.20 6.06
N ALA A 35 -0.79 -10.55 5.41
CA ALA A 35 -0.83 -9.11 5.18
C ALA A 35 -2.07 -8.67 4.38
N SER A 36 -2.47 -9.45 3.36
CA SER A 36 -3.67 -9.17 2.57
C SER A 36 -4.97 -9.30 3.39
N TYR A 37 -5.03 -10.23 4.34
CA TYR A 37 -6.19 -10.38 5.22
C TYR A 37 -6.30 -9.20 6.21
N ASP A 38 -5.18 -8.79 6.80
CA ASP A 38 -5.17 -7.68 7.76
C ASP A 38 -5.49 -6.34 7.08
N GLU A 39 -5.01 -6.11 5.86
CA GLU A 39 -5.38 -4.95 5.04
C GLU A 39 -6.89 -4.90 4.79
N ARG A 40 -7.45 -6.04 4.36
CA ARG A 40 -8.89 -6.14 4.11
C ARG A 40 -9.71 -5.91 5.38
N ARG A 41 -9.30 -6.47 6.51
CA ARG A 41 -9.96 -6.27 7.80
C ARG A 41 -9.95 -4.81 8.20
N LEU A 42 -8.80 -4.14 8.11
CA LEU A 42 -8.68 -2.73 8.44
C LEU A 42 -9.56 -1.86 7.52
N TYR A 43 -9.61 -2.17 6.22
CA TYR A 43 -10.48 -1.48 5.27
C TYR A 43 -11.95 -1.64 5.63
N GLU A 44 -12.39 -2.87 5.90
CA GLU A 44 -13.77 -3.16 6.31
C GLU A 44 -14.11 -2.44 7.62
N ASP A 45 -13.21 -2.44 8.60
CA ASP A 45 -13.40 -1.75 9.89
C ASP A 45 -13.48 -0.22 9.73
N LEU A 46 -12.63 0.38 8.89
CA LEU A 46 -12.61 1.83 8.66
C LEU A 46 -13.85 2.32 7.89
N MET A 47 -14.30 1.54 6.90
CA MET A 47 -15.41 1.92 6.03
C MET A 47 -16.78 1.57 6.60
N ARG A 48 -16.86 0.71 7.64
CA ARG A 48 -18.11 0.23 8.22
C ARG A 48 -19.06 1.35 8.65
N ASP A 49 -18.52 2.40 9.25
CA ASP A 49 -19.27 3.55 9.76
C ASP A 49 -18.85 4.88 9.11
N TYR A 50 -18.17 4.82 7.95
CA TYR A 50 -17.73 6.01 7.23
C TYR A 50 -18.88 6.60 6.38
N ASN A 51 -19.44 7.73 6.80
CA ASN A 51 -20.44 8.47 6.04
C ASN A 51 -19.77 9.53 5.16
N ASN A 52 -19.78 9.34 3.84
CA ASN A 52 -19.20 10.29 2.88
C ASN A 52 -19.98 11.62 2.77
N LEU A 53 -21.21 11.69 3.30
CA LEU A 53 -22.00 12.91 3.35
C LEU A 53 -21.71 13.73 4.61
N GLU A 54 -21.06 13.14 5.62
CA GLU A 54 -20.66 13.85 6.82
C GLU A 54 -19.26 14.44 6.65
N ARG A 55 -19.11 15.71 7.06
CA ARG A 55 -17.81 16.38 7.02
C ARG A 55 -16.86 15.67 8.00
N PRO A 56 -15.63 15.29 7.60
CA PRO A 56 -14.71 14.53 8.42
C PRO A 56 -14.04 15.42 9.48
N VAL A 57 -14.82 15.85 10.47
CA VAL A 57 -14.33 16.60 11.62
C VAL A 57 -14.90 16.02 12.91
N ALA A 58 -14.03 15.77 13.88
CA ALA A 58 -14.47 15.37 15.22
C ALA A 58 -15.22 16.49 15.97
N ASN A 59 -15.10 17.73 15.51
CA ASN A 59 -15.73 18.90 16.14
C ASN A 59 -16.42 19.78 15.09
N TYR A 60 -17.73 19.93 15.22
CA TYR A 60 -18.56 20.71 14.30
C TYR A 60 -18.20 22.19 14.23
N SER A 61 -17.59 22.75 15.28
CA SER A 61 -17.16 24.15 15.35
C SER A 61 -15.85 24.42 14.62
N LYS A 62 -15.08 23.39 14.21
CA LYS A 62 -13.81 23.57 13.51
C LYS A 62 -14.00 23.55 11.98
N PRO A 63 -13.46 24.55 11.26
CA PRO A 63 -13.47 24.52 9.80
C PRO A 63 -12.45 23.50 9.25
N VAL A 64 -12.73 22.94 8.07
CA VAL A 64 -11.74 22.18 7.29
C VAL A 64 -10.98 23.18 6.43
N THR A 65 -9.68 23.31 6.62
CA THR A 65 -8.83 24.21 5.84
C THR A 65 -8.38 23.52 4.56
N VAL A 66 -8.76 24.09 3.41
CA VAL A 66 -8.26 23.66 2.09
C VAL A 66 -7.20 24.65 1.63
N TYR A 67 -6.08 24.14 1.12
CA TYR A 67 -4.99 24.96 0.61
C TYR A 67 -5.11 25.07 -0.91
N LEU A 68 -5.18 26.31 -1.40
CA LEU A 68 -5.07 26.59 -2.83
C LEU A 68 -3.58 26.60 -3.18
N LYS A 69 -3.17 25.87 -4.22
CA LYS A 69 -1.77 25.84 -4.66
C LYS A 69 -1.44 27.10 -5.44
N GLN A 70 -2.33 27.53 -6.35
CA GLN A 70 -2.06 28.66 -7.25
C GLN A 70 -3.36 29.24 -7.86
N ILE A 71 -3.34 30.53 -8.22
CA ILE A 71 -4.34 31.17 -9.11
C ILE A 71 -3.84 31.02 -10.56
N ILE A 72 -4.65 30.41 -11.41
CA ILE A 72 -4.32 30.08 -12.80
C ILE A 72 -4.56 31.28 -13.70
N ASP A 73 -5.75 31.89 -13.62
CA ASP A 73 -6.13 33.02 -14.46
C ASP A 73 -7.31 33.81 -13.85
N VAL A 74 -7.48 35.07 -14.28
CA VAL A 74 -8.56 35.97 -13.84
C VAL A 74 -9.21 36.62 -15.06
N ASP A 75 -10.50 36.37 -15.25
CA ASP A 75 -11.34 37.03 -16.24
C ASP A 75 -12.19 38.12 -15.57
N GLU A 76 -11.73 39.38 -15.66
CA GLU A 76 -12.40 40.54 -15.05
C GLU A 76 -13.71 40.91 -15.77
N LYS A 77 -13.83 40.60 -17.06
CA LYS A 77 -15.03 40.92 -17.83
C LYS A 77 -16.18 40.00 -17.47
N ASN A 78 -15.89 38.73 -17.22
CA ASN A 78 -16.88 37.74 -16.80
C ASN A 78 -16.90 37.52 -15.27
N GLN A 79 -16.01 38.18 -14.52
CA GLN A 79 -15.85 38.03 -13.06
C GLN A 79 -15.55 36.59 -12.62
N ILE A 80 -14.74 35.87 -13.41
CA ILE A 80 -14.37 34.48 -13.13
C ILE A 80 -12.90 34.41 -12.73
N VAL A 81 -12.59 33.66 -11.67
CA VAL A 81 -11.22 33.35 -11.25
C VAL A 81 -11.00 31.85 -11.32
N TYR A 82 -9.96 31.44 -12.03
CA TYR A 82 -9.54 30.05 -12.14
C TYR A 82 -8.44 29.76 -11.11
N VAL A 83 -8.65 28.77 -10.25
CA VAL A 83 -7.69 28.39 -9.20
C VAL A 83 -7.38 26.91 -9.26
N ASN A 84 -6.15 26.56 -8.88
CA ASN A 84 -5.71 25.20 -8.70
C ASN A 84 -5.81 24.81 -7.22
N ALA A 85 -6.80 23.98 -6.90
CA ALA A 85 -7.04 23.47 -5.55
C ALA A 85 -6.85 21.95 -5.56
N TRP A 86 -5.86 21.46 -4.82
CA TRP A 86 -5.74 20.03 -4.53
C TRP A 86 -5.94 19.84 -3.03
N LEU A 87 -6.78 18.89 -2.67
CA LEU A 87 -6.76 18.32 -1.32
C LEU A 87 -5.49 17.45 -1.22
N ASP A 88 -4.41 18.04 -0.71
CA ASP A 88 -3.34 17.23 -0.10
C ASP A 88 -3.92 16.68 1.20
N TYR A 89 -4.03 15.35 1.28
CA TYR A 89 -4.37 14.62 2.49
C TYR A 89 -3.11 14.00 3.07
#